data_AF-A0A358S936-F1
#
_entry.id   AF-A0A358S936-F1
#
_cell.length_a   1.000
_cell.length_b   1.000
_cell.length_c   1.000
_cell.angle_alpha   90.00
_cell.angle_beta   90.00
_cell.angle_gamma   90.00
#
_symmetry.space_group_name_H-M   'P 1'
#
loop_
_entity.id
_entity.type
_entity.pdbx_description
1 polymer ?
#
loop_
_entity_poly.entity_id
_entity_poly.type
_entity_poly.pdbx_seq_one_letter_code
_entity_poly.pdbx_strand_id
1 'polypeptide(L)'
;MKFHGKNQILLIFVVVIGIFAGGCSRATSPVKKPSFTPETYPIIDGSTVTIPLSEHLAASLMNLDLETARQYVLHNKTHQAYVNLIERKADLIFVTSPSIGEMELADQEDVELEVIPIVSEAFVFLTGADNPVTNLSLEEIQRIYKGEITNWKEVGGEDLPITAYQRPVDSGSQTGFLDLVMKDQKPMEAPSTLVIAGMGELIDTVAAYTNEPSGIGYSYYYYTSEMWGNEKVKLLSIDGVAPSNKTISSHEYPIHTAYYAVIRKEEAKDSDVRNIISYILSEDGQNLMEEAGYVKITEKK
;
A
#
# COMPACT_ATOMS: atom_id res chain seq x y z
N MET A 1 -13.27 7.76 80.99
CA MET A 1 -12.66 8.74 81.91
C MET A 1 -11.42 9.33 81.24
N LYS A 2 -11.46 10.64 80.99
CA LYS A 2 -10.35 11.58 80.69
C LYS A 2 -9.43 11.32 79.50
N PHE A 3 -9.57 12.22 78.51
CA PHE A 3 -8.51 12.77 77.65
C PHE A 3 -7.22 13.07 78.42
N HIS A 4 -6.06 12.95 77.76
CA HIS A 4 -5.00 13.98 77.71
C HIS A 4 -4.03 13.65 76.55
N GLY A 5 -3.89 14.61 75.63
CA GLY A 5 -3.03 14.49 74.46
C GLY A 5 -1.57 14.86 74.72
N LYS A 6 -0.73 14.57 73.73
CA LYS A 6 0.52 15.27 73.44
C LYS A 6 0.66 15.38 71.93
N ASN A 7 0.53 16.61 71.42
CA ASN A 7 0.91 16.98 70.06
C ASN A 7 2.44 16.91 69.96
N GLN A 8 2.96 16.06 69.09
CA GLN A 8 4.30 16.22 68.53
C GLN A 8 4.16 16.61 67.05
N ILE A 9 4.68 17.79 66.72
CA ILE A 9 4.85 18.27 65.36
C ILE A 9 6.03 17.50 64.78
N LEU A 10 5.76 16.60 63.84
CA LEU A 10 6.78 15.90 63.05
C LEU A 10 6.99 16.68 61.75
N LEU A 11 8.14 17.35 61.60
CA LEU A 11 8.60 17.87 60.32
C LEU A 11 8.87 16.69 59.38
N ILE A 12 8.08 16.55 58.32
CA ILE A 12 8.39 15.64 57.21
C ILE A 12 9.33 16.37 56.25
N PHE A 13 10.59 15.95 56.21
CA PHE A 13 11.50 16.26 55.11
C PHE A 13 11.06 15.46 53.89
N VAL A 14 10.56 16.12 52.85
CA VAL A 14 10.34 15.51 51.53
C VAL A 14 11.71 15.43 50.84
N VAL A 15 12.27 14.23 50.76
CA VAL A 15 13.40 13.93 49.87
C VAL A 15 12.82 13.68 48.48
N VAL A 16 13.00 14.64 47.57
CA VAL A 16 12.72 14.45 46.15
C VAL A 16 13.84 13.59 45.57
N ILE A 17 13.59 12.28 45.43
CA ILE A 17 14.45 11.40 44.65
C ILE A 17 14.12 11.67 43.18
N GLY A 18 15.00 12.41 42.51
CA GLY A 18 14.97 12.56 41.05
C GLY A 18 15.23 11.20 40.40
N ILE A 19 14.18 10.58 39.87
CA ILE A 19 14.31 9.44 38.97
C ILE A 19 14.80 10.01 37.64
N PHE A 20 16.11 9.89 37.39
CA PHE A 20 16.62 9.97 36.03
C PHE A 20 16.06 8.77 35.26
N ALA A 21 15.03 9.00 34.46
CA ALA A 21 14.64 8.09 33.41
C ALA A 21 15.75 8.10 32.36
N GLY A 22 16.75 7.25 32.56
CA GLY A 22 17.69 6.85 31.52
C GLY A 22 16.90 6.13 30.44
N GLY A 23 16.53 6.86 29.39
CA GLY A 23 16.02 6.28 28.16
C GLY A 23 17.11 5.40 27.57
N CYS A 24 17.06 4.10 27.85
CA CYS A 24 17.77 3.10 27.07
C CYS A 24 17.17 3.10 25.67
N SER A 25 17.69 3.98 24.81
CA SER A 25 17.62 3.77 23.37
C SER A 25 18.38 2.47 23.09
N ARG A 26 17.66 1.37 22.88
CA ARG A 26 18.26 0.16 22.30
C ARG A 26 18.70 0.59 20.90
N ALA A 27 19.98 0.95 20.76
CA ALA A 27 20.62 1.01 19.45
C ALA A 27 20.49 -0.38 18.83
N THR A 28 19.52 -0.56 17.95
CA THR A 28 19.43 -1.74 17.10
C THR A 28 20.72 -1.78 16.30
N SER A 29 21.47 -2.87 16.39
CA SER A 29 22.64 -3.05 15.54
C SER A 29 22.22 -2.85 14.08
N PRO A 30 23.03 -2.13 13.26
CA PRO A 30 22.66 -1.85 11.89
C PRO A 30 22.42 -3.16 11.15
N VAL A 31 21.28 -3.25 10.45
CA VAL A 31 20.95 -4.41 9.62
C VAL A 31 22.01 -4.46 8.51
N LYS A 32 22.72 -5.59 8.41
CA LYS A 32 23.72 -5.77 7.37
C LYS A 32 23.02 -5.92 6.01
N LYS A 33 23.34 -5.03 5.07
CA LYS A 33 22.91 -5.15 3.67
C LYS A 33 23.39 -6.48 3.07
N PRO A 34 22.50 -7.34 2.54
CA PRO A 34 22.91 -8.54 1.82
C PRO A 34 23.52 -8.16 0.46
N SER A 35 24.28 -9.07 -0.15
CA SER A 35 24.89 -8.85 -1.45
C SER A 35 24.84 -10.13 -2.26
N PHE A 36 24.49 -10.00 -3.53
CA PHE A 36 24.27 -11.12 -4.45
C PHE A 36 25.01 -10.89 -5.76
N THR A 37 25.26 -11.97 -6.49
CA THR A 37 25.54 -11.93 -7.92
C THR A 37 24.25 -12.17 -8.70
N PRO A 38 24.18 -11.86 -10.00
CA PRO A 38 23.03 -12.23 -10.83
C PRO A 38 22.59 -13.68 -10.73
N GLU A 39 23.52 -14.61 -10.53
CA GLU A 39 23.25 -16.06 -10.42
C GLU A 39 22.75 -16.49 -9.04
N THR A 40 22.96 -15.66 -8.01
CA THR A 40 22.61 -15.95 -6.61
C THR A 40 21.51 -15.05 -6.07
N TYR A 41 21.06 -14.07 -6.85
CA TYR A 41 19.94 -13.21 -6.50
C TYR A 41 18.64 -14.04 -6.48
N PRO A 42 17.83 -13.96 -5.40
CA PRO A 42 16.56 -14.67 -5.35
C PRO A 42 15.64 -14.32 -6.53
N ILE A 43 14.83 -15.27 -6.96
CA ILE A 43 13.85 -15.06 -8.03
C ILE A 43 12.71 -14.23 -7.45
N ILE A 44 12.66 -12.95 -7.83
CA ILE A 44 11.64 -12.01 -7.37
C ILE A 44 10.62 -11.74 -8.47
N ASP A 45 9.34 -11.88 -8.13
CA ASP A 45 8.20 -11.51 -8.98
C ASP A 45 7.38 -10.39 -8.31
N GLY A 46 6.37 -9.86 -8.97
CA GLY A 46 5.50 -8.87 -8.37
C GLY A 46 4.45 -8.25 -9.28
N SER A 47 3.79 -7.25 -8.71
CA SER A 47 2.80 -6.43 -9.39
C SER A 47 3.47 -5.40 -10.32
N THR A 48 2.73 -4.86 -11.31
CA THR A 48 3.29 -3.82 -12.18
C THR A 48 3.78 -2.60 -11.41
N VAL A 49 3.10 -2.22 -10.32
CA VAL A 49 3.42 -1.02 -9.55
C VAL A 49 4.64 -1.16 -8.64
N THR A 50 5.12 -2.39 -8.44
CA THR A 50 6.33 -2.68 -7.65
C THR A 50 7.57 -2.90 -8.52
N ILE A 51 7.49 -2.72 -9.85
CA ILE A 51 8.65 -2.84 -10.75
C ILE A 51 9.78 -1.87 -10.32
N PRO A 52 9.54 -0.55 -10.12
CA PRO A 52 10.61 0.35 -9.71
C PRO A 52 11.26 -0.03 -8.38
N LEU A 53 10.47 -0.55 -7.43
CA LEU A 53 10.96 -1.09 -6.16
C LEU A 53 11.98 -2.20 -6.40
N SER A 54 11.61 -3.19 -7.21
CA SER A 54 12.48 -4.34 -7.53
C SER A 54 13.73 -3.92 -8.30
N GLU A 55 13.63 -2.93 -9.21
CA GLU A 55 14.79 -2.40 -9.95
C GLU A 55 15.82 -1.77 -9.03
N HIS A 56 15.39 -0.90 -8.11
CA HIS A 56 16.28 -0.23 -7.16
C HIS A 56 16.89 -1.22 -6.16
N LEU A 57 16.08 -2.19 -5.71
CA LEU A 57 16.55 -3.25 -4.84
C LEU A 57 17.61 -4.12 -5.53
N ALA A 58 17.34 -4.57 -6.75
CA ALA A 58 18.26 -5.36 -7.57
C ALA A 58 19.57 -4.61 -7.82
N ALA A 59 19.50 -3.33 -8.22
CA ALA A 59 20.68 -2.49 -8.42
C ALA A 59 21.52 -2.38 -7.14
N SER A 60 20.86 -2.14 -6.01
CA SER A 60 21.52 -2.00 -4.72
C SER A 60 22.17 -3.30 -4.27
N LEU A 61 21.44 -4.43 -4.28
CA LEU A 61 21.89 -5.69 -3.70
C LEU A 61 22.88 -6.44 -4.59
N MET A 62 22.83 -6.26 -5.91
CA MET A 62 23.81 -6.83 -6.84
C MET A 62 24.97 -5.88 -7.18
N ASN A 63 24.95 -4.65 -6.65
CA ASN A 63 25.93 -3.60 -6.95
C ASN A 63 26.05 -3.35 -8.47
N LEU A 64 24.90 -3.19 -9.12
CA LEU A 64 24.74 -2.88 -10.53
C LEU A 64 24.20 -1.46 -10.69
N ASP A 65 24.44 -0.84 -11.84
CA ASP A 65 23.65 0.33 -12.23
C ASP A 65 22.19 -0.08 -12.53
N LEU A 66 21.28 0.89 -12.48
CA LEU A 66 19.84 0.64 -12.62
C LEU A 66 19.47 0.07 -14.01
N GLU A 67 20.16 0.46 -15.07
CA GLU A 67 19.89 -0.03 -16.43
C GLU A 67 20.25 -1.51 -16.56
N THR A 68 21.39 -1.91 -15.99
CA THR A 68 21.79 -3.32 -15.94
C THR A 68 20.87 -4.14 -15.02
N ALA A 69 20.50 -3.59 -13.86
CA ALA A 69 19.64 -4.28 -12.89
C ALA A 69 18.26 -4.64 -13.45
N ARG A 70 17.69 -3.78 -14.31
CA ARG A 70 16.40 -4.00 -14.98
C ARG A 70 16.31 -5.33 -15.73
N GLN A 71 17.42 -5.84 -16.24
CA GLN A 71 17.46 -7.10 -16.99
C GLN A 71 17.17 -8.32 -16.11
N TYR A 72 17.25 -8.16 -14.79
CA TYR A 72 17.02 -9.21 -13.79
C TYR A 72 15.66 -9.06 -13.06
N VAL A 73 14.85 -8.07 -13.43
CA VAL A 73 13.53 -7.84 -12.83
C VAL A 73 12.45 -8.33 -13.78
N LEU A 74 11.68 -9.32 -13.34
CA LEU A 74 10.58 -9.90 -14.11
C LEU A 74 9.30 -9.94 -13.25
N HIS A 75 8.31 -9.13 -13.61
CA HIS A 75 7.03 -9.05 -12.90
C HIS A 75 5.87 -9.53 -13.79
N ASN A 76 5.00 -10.39 -13.26
CA ASN A 76 3.89 -11.01 -13.97
C ASN A 76 2.49 -10.46 -13.58
N LYS A 77 2.43 -9.34 -12.85
CA LYS A 77 1.22 -8.77 -12.22
C LYS A 77 0.79 -9.59 -10.99
N THR A 78 0.00 -8.97 -10.12
CA THR A 78 -0.36 -9.48 -8.78
C THR A 78 -0.76 -10.94 -8.77
N HIS A 79 -1.79 -11.32 -9.54
CA HIS A 79 -2.29 -12.69 -9.55
C HIS A 79 -1.24 -13.73 -9.94
N GLN A 80 -0.56 -13.52 -11.06
CA GLN A 80 0.44 -14.47 -11.51
C GLN A 80 1.66 -14.51 -10.57
N ALA A 81 1.99 -13.41 -9.89
CA ALA A 81 3.03 -13.41 -8.88
C ALA A 81 2.66 -14.29 -7.67
N TYR A 82 1.41 -14.22 -7.18
CA TYR A 82 0.93 -15.14 -6.13
C TYR A 82 0.96 -16.60 -6.59
N VAL A 83 0.46 -16.89 -7.80
CA VAL A 83 0.54 -18.24 -8.41
C VAL A 83 1.99 -18.71 -8.47
N ASN A 84 2.92 -17.87 -8.93
CA ASN A 84 4.32 -18.22 -9.03
C ASN A 84 4.98 -18.45 -7.67
N LEU A 85 4.59 -17.70 -6.62
CA LEU A 85 5.09 -17.94 -5.26
C LEU A 85 4.60 -19.28 -4.70
N ILE A 86 3.31 -19.58 -4.88
CA ILE A 86 2.65 -20.81 -4.41
C ILE A 86 3.24 -22.03 -5.14
N GLU A 87 3.40 -21.94 -6.45
CA GLU A 87 4.01 -22.99 -7.28
C GLU A 87 5.55 -23.05 -7.18
N ARG A 88 6.17 -22.28 -6.26
CA ARG A 88 7.62 -22.24 -6.02
C ARG A 88 8.46 -21.87 -7.25
N LYS A 89 7.88 -21.06 -8.15
CA LYS A 89 8.55 -20.44 -9.30
C LYS A 89 9.19 -19.09 -8.95
N ALA A 90 8.75 -18.47 -7.86
CA ALA A 90 9.37 -17.28 -7.27
C ALA A 90 9.73 -17.56 -5.79
N ASP A 91 10.79 -16.91 -5.31
CA ASP A 91 11.26 -17.01 -3.92
C ASP A 91 10.59 -15.95 -3.01
N LEU A 92 10.33 -14.77 -3.57
CA LEU A 92 9.78 -13.61 -2.91
C LEU A 92 8.95 -12.83 -3.93
N ILE A 93 7.82 -12.26 -3.52
CA ILE A 93 7.06 -11.35 -4.39
C ILE A 93 6.80 -10.01 -3.73
N PHE A 94 6.76 -8.95 -4.55
CA PHE A 94 6.35 -7.61 -4.13
C PHE A 94 5.01 -7.24 -4.75
N VAL A 95 3.97 -7.14 -3.94
CA VAL A 95 2.58 -7.11 -4.40
C VAL A 95 1.70 -6.27 -3.48
N THR A 96 0.44 -6.11 -3.88
CA THR A 96 -0.67 -5.69 -3.02
C THR A 96 -1.15 -6.89 -2.19
N SER A 97 -2.07 -6.68 -1.23
CA SER A 97 -2.69 -7.77 -0.46
C SER A 97 -3.25 -8.89 -1.36
N PRO A 98 -3.24 -10.15 -0.88
CA PRO A 98 -3.77 -11.28 -1.63
C PRO A 98 -5.29 -11.20 -1.76
N SER A 99 -5.81 -11.62 -2.90
CA SER A 99 -7.25 -11.82 -3.09
C SER A 99 -7.73 -13.07 -2.34
N ILE A 100 -9.05 -13.18 -2.16
CA ILE A 100 -9.67 -14.41 -1.64
C ILE A 100 -9.27 -15.63 -2.50
N GLY A 101 -9.29 -15.50 -3.83
CA GLY A 101 -8.91 -16.59 -4.74
C GLY A 101 -7.44 -17.00 -4.60
N GLU A 102 -6.55 -16.05 -4.35
CA GLU A 102 -5.12 -16.34 -4.10
C GLU A 102 -4.90 -17.02 -2.74
N MET A 103 -5.65 -16.62 -1.72
CA MET A 103 -5.64 -17.29 -0.40
C MET A 103 -6.22 -18.71 -0.49
N GLU A 104 -7.30 -18.91 -1.24
CA GLU A 104 -7.90 -20.23 -1.49
C GLU A 104 -6.94 -21.14 -2.26
N LEU A 105 -6.23 -20.61 -3.27
CA LEU A 105 -5.20 -21.36 -4.00
C LEU A 105 -4.06 -21.78 -3.06
N ALA A 106 -3.61 -20.89 -2.17
CA ALA A 106 -2.55 -21.21 -1.22
C ALA A 106 -2.98 -22.33 -0.24
N ASP A 107 -4.23 -22.30 0.25
CA ASP A 107 -4.80 -23.36 1.10
C ASP A 107 -4.91 -24.70 0.35
N GLN A 108 -5.35 -24.68 -0.91
CA GLN A 108 -5.45 -25.87 -1.76
C GLN A 108 -4.10 -26.56 -1.98
N GLU A 109 -3.02 -25.77 -2.08
CA GLU A 109 -1.66 -26.25 -2.30
C GLU A 109 -0.86 -26.46 -0.99
N ASP A 110 -1.51 -26.35 0.18
CA ASP A 110 -0.89 -26.48 1.52
C ASP A 110 0.30 -25.51 1.73
N VAL A 111 0.14 -24.28 1.25
CA VAL A 111 1.13 -23.19 1.37
C VAL A 111 0.60 -22.10 2.31
N GLU A 112 1.31 -21.88 3.41
CA GLU A 112 1.01 -20.73 4.29
C GLU A 112 1.81 -19.50 3.84
N LEU A 113 1.12 -18.40 3.52
CA LEU A 113 1.73 -17.13 3.11
C LEU A 113 2.03 -16.23 4.30
N GLU A 114 3.19 -15.58 4.30
CA GLU A 114 3.56 -14.50 5.22
C GLU A 114 3.59 -13.18 4.46
N VAL A 115 2.68 -12.27 4.80
CA VAL A 115 2.46 -10.98 4.12
C VAL A 115 3.00 -9.84 4.99
N ILE A 116 4.06 -9.17 4.53
CA ILE A 116 4.85 -8.22 5.34
C ILE A 116 4.81 -6.84 4.69
N PRO A 117 4.27 -5.80 5.34
CA PRO A 117 4.26 -4.45 4.78
C PRO A 117 5.69 -3.89 4.71
N ILE A 118 6.08 -3.34 3.56
CA ILE A 118 7.45 -2.86 3.33
C ILE A 118 7.55 -1.36 3.01
N VAL A 119 6.50 -0.78 2.43
CA VAL A 119 6.36 0.66 2.15
C VAL A 119 4.91 1.07 2.33
N SER A 120 4.66 2.29 2.80
CA SER A 120 3.32 2.84 2.96
C SER A 120 2.73 3.24 1.62
N GLU A 121 1.42 3.09 1.48
CA GLU A 121 0.69 3.40 0.25
C GLU A 121 -0.75 3.84 0.59
N ALA A 122 -1.43 4.46 -0.38
CA ALA A 122 -2.87 4.70 -0.32
C ALA A 122 -3.58 4.24 -1.59
N PHE A 123 -4.83 3.85 -1.42
CA PHE A 123 -5.74 3.56 -2.51
C PHE A 123 -6.57 4.79 -2.85
N VAL A 124 -6.46 5.28 -4.08
CA VAL A 124 -6.99 6.58 -4.48
C VAL A 124 -8.05 6.45 -5.55
N PHE A 125 -8.96 7.43 -5.56
CA PHE A 125 -9.97 7.58 -6.60
C PHE A 125 -9.64 8.77 -7.49
N LEU A 126 -9.99 8.65 -8.77
CA LEU A 126 -9.72 9.68 -9.77
C LEU A 126 -10.93 9.90 -10.68
N THR A 127 -11.08 11.14 -11.14
CA THR A 127 -12.08 11.57 -12.13
C THR A 127 -11.41 12.50 -13.14
N GLY A 128 -12.09 12.79 -14.25
CA GLY A 128 -11.64 13.82 -15.20
C GLY A 128 -11.38 15.16 -14.53
N ALA A 129 -10.32 15.86 -14.96
CA ALA A 129 -9.84 17.10 -14.35
C ALA A 129 -10.89 18.22 -14.30
N ASP A 130 -11.75 18.29 -15.33
CA ASP A 130 -12.80 19.32 -15.46
C ASP A 130 -14.06 19.05 -14.62
N ASN A 131 -14.23 17.84 -14.05
CA ASN A 131 -15.34 17.57 -13.14
C ASN A 131 -15.19 18.47 -11.90
N PRO A 132 -16.20 19.25 -11.48
CA PRO A 132 -16.04 20.15 -10.32
C PRO A 132 -15.90 19.43 -8.98
N VAL A 133 -16.31 18.17 -8.86
CA VAL A 133 -16.20 17.39 -7.61
C VAL A 133 -14.73 17.14 -7.28
N THR A 134 -14.29 17.56 -6.11
CA THR A 134 -12.91 17.42 -5.61
C THR A 134 -12.79 16.51 -4.39
N ASN A 135 -13.93 16.17 -3.77
CA ASN A 135 -14.00 15.39 -2.55
C ASN A 135 -15.22 14.48 -2.58
N LEU A 136 -15.05 13.26 -2.10
CA LEU A 136 -16.14 12.34 -1.78
C LEU A 136 -15.91 11.77 -0.38
N SER A 137 -16.97 11.46 0.33
CA SER A 137 -16.87 10.58 1.49
C SER A 137 -16.64 9.13 1.07
N LEU A 138 -16.08 8.32 1.97
CA LEU A 138 -15.94 6.88 1.70
C LEU A 138 -17.31 6.22 1.44
N GLU A 139 -18.35 6.67 2.14
CA GLU A 139 -19.72 6.18 1.95
C GLU A 139 -20.26 6.55 0.56
N GLU A 140 -20.05 7.78 0.07
CA GLU A 140 -20.48 8.18 -1.28
C GLU A 140 -19.80 7.33 -2.35
N ILE A 141 -18.50 7.02 -2.20
CA ILE A 141 -17.79 6.10 -3.10
C ILE A 141 -18.46 4.73 -3.11
N GLN A 142 -18.70 4.12 -1.94
CA GLN A 142 -19.38 2.84 -1.86
C GLN A 142 -20.76 2.88 -2.53
N ARG A 143 -21.53 3.95 -2.32
CA ARG A 143 -22.85 4.14 -2.91
C ARG A 143 -22.81 4.33 -4.44
N ILE A 144 -21.79 5.02 -4.96
CA ILE A 144 -21.54 5.10 -6.41
C ILE A 144 -21.29 3.70 -6.99
N TYR A 145 -20.38 2.95 -6.38
CA TYR A 145 -20.04 1.61 -6.87
C TYR A 145 -21.10 0.54 -6.57
N LYS A 146 -22.13 0.84 -5.76
CA LYS A 146 -23.36 0.03 -5.63
C LYS A 146 -24.46 0.44 -6.62
N GLY A 147 -24.27 1.52 -7.37
CA GLY A 147 -25.28 2.07 -8.28
C GLY A 147 -26.42 2.82 -7.56
N GLU A 148 -26.22 3.21 -6.29
CA GLU A 148 -27.18 3.98 -5.50
C GLU A 148 -27.04 5.48 -5.72
N ILE A 149 -25.83 5.95 -6.03
CA ILE A 149 -25.54 7.29 -6.53
C ILE A 149 -25.14 7.13 -7.99
N THR A 150 -25.87 7.78 -8.89
CA THR A 150 -25.74 7.55 -10.34
C THR A 150 -25.48 8.84 -11.12
N ASN A 151 -25.55 10.00 -10.46
CA ASN A 151 -25.35 11.30 -11.08
C ASN A 151 -24.48 12.21 -10.20
N TRP A 152 -23.54 12.94 -10.81
CA TRP A 152 -22.61 13.81 -10.10
C TRP A 152 -23.30 14.91 -9.28
N LYS A 153 -24.49 15.38 -9.68
CA LYS A 153 -25.25 16.39 -8.91
C LYS A 153 -25.64 15.92 -7.51
N GLU A 154 -25.73 14.60 -7.30
CA GLU A 154 -26.04 14.00 -6.00
C GLU A 154 -24.90 14.18 -4.99
N VAL A 155 -23.68 14.47 -5.48
CA VAL A 155 -22.44 14.67 -4.71
C VAL A 155 -21.82 16.06 -4.98
N GLY A 156 -22.65 17.01 -5.41
CA GLY A 156 -22.24 18.42 -5.60
C GLY A 156 -21.58 18.75 -6.94
N GLY A 157 -21.66 17.86 -7.93
CA GLY A 157 -21.19 18.09 -9.29
C GLY A 157 -22.26 18.59 -10.26
N GLU A 158 -21.97 18.47 -11.56
CA GLU A 158 -22.92 18.82 -12.62
C GLU A 158 -24.01 17.75 -12.79
N ASP A 159 -25.10 18.09 -13.49
CA ASP A 159 -26.16 17.12 -13.84
C ASP A 159 -25.70 16.17 -14.96
N LEU A 160 -24.78 15.28 -14.62
CA LEU A 160 -24.15 14.31 -15.50
C LEU A 160 -24.15 12.92 -14.87
N PRO A 161 -24.43 11.86 -15.65
CA PRO A 161 -24.37 10.50 -15.13
C PRO A 161 -22.94 10.09 -14.76
N ILE A 162 -22.82 9.20 -13.78
CA ILE A 162 -21.53 8.65 -13.31
C ILE A 162 -21.26 7.32 -14.01
N THR A 163 -20.10 7.22 -14.66
CA THR A 163 -19.58 5.94 -15.17
C THR A 163 -18.52 5.42 -14.20
N ALA A 164 -18.84 4.38 -13.43
CA ALA A 164 -17.90 3.78 -12.48
C ALA A 164 -17.14 2.60 -13.11
N TYR A 165 -15.86 2.80 -13.44
CA TYR A 165 -15.02 1.77 -14.04
C TYR A 165 -14.51 0.81 -12.98
N GLN A 166 -14.48 -0.48 -13.32
CA GLN A 166 -13.93 -1.54 -12.47
C GLN A 166 -12.75 -2.24 -13.16
N ARG A 167 -12.13 -3.17 -12.45
CA ARG A 167 -10.97 -3.95 -12.91
C ARG A 167 -11.30 -5.45 -12.83
N PRO A 168 -10.59 -6.32 -13.59
CA PRO A 168 -10.79 -7.76 -13.52
C PRO A 168 -10.62 -8.27 -12.09
N VAL A 169 -11.41 -9.30 -11.75
CA VAL A 169 -11.23 -10.10 -10.53
C VAL A 169 -9.77 -10.57 -10.45
N ASP A 170 -9.24 -10.63 -9.22
CA ASP A 170 -7.84 -10.95 -8.91
C ASP A 170 -6.78 -9.97 -9.45
N SER A 171 -7.16 -8.88 -10.13
CA SER A 171 -6.23 -7.79 -10.33
C SER A 171 -5.96 -7.08 -9.00
N GLY A 172 -4.69 -6.75 -8.69
CA GLY A 172 -4.33 -6.16 -7.39
C GLY A 172 -5.16 -4.92 -7.02
N SER A 173 -5.46 -4.05 -7.98
CA SER A 173 -6.35 -2.89 -7.77
C SER A 173 -7.81 -3.27 -7.53
N GLN A 174 -8.32 -4.36 -8.14
CA GLN A 174 -9.67 -4.84 -7.83
C GLN A 174 -9.71 -5.41 -6.40
N THR A 175 -8.69 -6.19 -6.02
CA THR A 175 -8.52 -6.70 -4.66
C THR A 175 -8.48 -5.54 -3.66
N GLY A 176 -7.64 -4.53 -3.90
CA GLY A 176 -7.58 -3.33 -3.07
C GLY A 176 -8.92 -2.58 -2.99
N PHE A 177 -9.64 -2.45 -4.10
CA PHE A 177 -10.97 -1.86 -4.10
C PHE A 177 -11.96 -2.66 -3.23
N LEU A 178 -11.97 -3.98 -3.37
CA LEU A 178 -12.86 -4.84 -2.58
C LEU A 178 -12.49 -4.80 -1.10
N ASP A 179 -11.23 -5.02 -0.75
CA ASP A 179 -10.79 -5.19 0.63
C ASP A 179 -10.73 -3.88 1.42
N LEU A 180 -10.24 -2.80 0.80
CA LEU A 180 -9.99 -1.53 1.49
C LEU A 180 -11.22 -0.62 1.46
N VAL A 181 -12.01 -0.68 0.38
CA VAL A 181 -13.13 0.24 0.14
C VAL A 181 -14.46 -0.43 0.41
N MET A 182 -14.77 -1.53 -0.29
CA MET A 182 -16.09 -2.15 -0.20
C MET A 182 -16.26 -3.02 1.06
N LYS A 183 -15.17 -3.66 1.53
CA LYS A 183 -15.15 -4.60 2.65
C LYS A 183 -16.22 -5.68 2.46
N ASP A 184 -17.15 -5.78 3.41
CA ASP A 184 -18.25 -6.76 3.36
C ASP A 184 -19.38 -6.37 2.39
N GLN A 185 -19.30 -5.21 1.73
CA GLN A 185 -20.30 -4.77 0.77
C GLN A 185 -19.99 -5.30 -0.63
N LYS A 186 -21.00 -5.76 -1.37
CA LYS A 186 -20.85 -6.18 -2.77
C LYS A 186 -21.02 -4.97 -3.70
N PRO A 187 -20.04 -4.61 -4.56
CA PRO A 187 -20.25 -3.61 -5.59
C PRO A 187 -21.24 -4.13 -6.66
N MET A 188 -21.80 -3.22 -7.46
CA MET A 188 -22.60 -3.59 -8.62
C MET A 188 -21.75 -4.38 -9.62
N GLU A 189 -22.39 -5.31 -10.33
CA GLU A 189 -21.74 -5.99 -11.46
C GLU A 189 -21.59 -5.00 -12.62
N ALA A 190 -20.35 -4.63 -12.91
CA ALA A 190 -20.06 -3.74 -14.03
C ALA A 190 -20.22 -4.52 -15.36
N PRO A 191 -20.88 -3.93 -16.38
CA PRO A 191 -20.80 -4.44 -17.75
C PRO A 191 -19.35 -4.63 -18.17
N SER A 192 -19.07 -5.64 -19.00
CA SER A 192 -17.69 -5.96 -19.43
C SER A 192 -16.98 -4.78 -20.10
N THR A 193 -17.73 -3.86 -20.72
CA THR A 193 -17.19 -2.63 -21.33
C THR A 193 -16.66 -1.61 -20.32
N LEU A 194 -17.01 -1.74 -19.04
CA LEU A 194 -16.54 -0.89 -17.95
C LEU A 194 -15.49 -1.60 -17.07
N VAL A 195 -15.12 -2.85 -17.42
CA VAL A 195 -14.06 -3.60 -16.74
C VAL A 195 -12.76 -3.42 -17.54
N ILE A 196 -11.90 -2.53 -17.07
CA ILE A 196 -10.68 -2.13 -17.77
C ILE A 196 -9.51 -3.01 -17.37
N ALA A 197 -8.71 -3.51 -18.31
CA ALA A 197 -7.72 -4.53 -18.00
C ALA A 197 -6.48 -3.94 -17.29
N GLY A 198 -5.98 -2.80 -17.75
CA GLY A 198 -4.78 -2.14 -17.22
C GLY A 198 -5.07 -1.03 -16.20
N MET A 199 -4.11 -0.78 -15.29
CA MET A 199 -4.16 0.39 -14.40
C MET A 199 -4.02 1.69 -15.18
N GLY A 200 -3.02 1.79 -16.06
CA GLY A 200 -2.83 2.94 -16.94
C GLY A 200 -3.99 3.12 -17.92
N GLU A 201 -4.50 2.02 -18.47
CA GLU A 201 -5.69 2.05 -19.35
C GLU A 201 -6.93 2.59 -18.63
N LEU A 202 -7.13 2.28 -17.35
CA LEU A 202 -8.24 2.84 -16.57
C LEU A 202 -8.06 4.35 -16.39
N ILE A 203 -6.84 4.81 -16.08
CA ILE A 203 -6.54 6.24 -15.96
C ILE A 203 -6.81 6.95 -17.30
N ASP A 204 -6.32 6.38 -18.40
CA ASP A 204 -6.50 6.95 -19.74
C ASP A 204 -7.97 6.94 -20.18
N THR A 205 -8.72 5.91 -19.79
CA THR A 205 -10.17 5.83 -20.02
C THR A 205 -10.88 6.95 -19.28
N VAL A 206 -10.57 7.19 -18.01
CA VAL A 206 -11.15 8.33 -17.27
C VAL A 206 -10.70 9.68 -17.86
N ALA A 207 -9.45 9.77 -18.32
CA ALA A 207 -8.86 10.96 -18.94
C ALA A 207 -9.45 11.32 -20.31
N ALA A 208 -9.97 10.34 -21.07
CA ALA A 208 -10.45 10.55 -22.43
C ALA A 208 -11.75 11.35 -22.49
N TYR A 209 -12.51 11.40 -21.39
CA TYR A 209 -13.88 11.92 -21.35
C TYR A 209 -13.98 13.30 -20.68
N THR A 210 -13.15 14.26 -21.10
CA THR A 210 -13.13 15.63 -20.56
C THR A 210 -14.31 16.52 -21.02
N ASN A 211 -15.41 15.96 -21.53
CA ASN A 211 -16.56 16.77 -21.98
C ASN A 211 -17.94 16.05 -22.00
N GLU A 212 -18.06 14.78 -21.58
CA GLU A 212 -19.34 14.04 -21.37
C GLU A 212 -19.02 12.67 -20.70
N PRO A 213 -20.02 12.03 -20.03
CA PRO A 213 -20.02 11.67 -18.61
C PRO A 213 -18.66 11.40 -17.95
N SER A 214 -18.33 12.24 -16.95
CA SER A 214 -17.14 12.12 -16.12
C SER A 214 -17.12 10.77 -15.40
N GLY A 215 -16.28 9.87 -15.89
CA GLY A 215 -16.09 8.58 -15.23
C GLY A 215 -15.33 8.72 -13.92
N ILE A 216 -15.52 7.74 -13.03
CA ILE A 216 -14.72 7.55 -11.83
C ILE A 216 -13.97 6.23 -11.96
N GLY A 217 -12.71 6.24 -11.53
CA GLY A 217 -11.87 5.06 -11.42
C GLY A 217 -11.02 5.11 -10.16
N TYR A 218 -10.19 4.09 -9.97
CA TYR A 218 -9.29 3.96 -8.83
C TYR A 218 -7.95 3.37 -9.23
N SER A 219 -6.95 3.61 -8.37
CA SER A 219 -5.61 3.07 -8.49
C SER A 219 -4.89 3.17 -7.13
N TYR A 220 -3.60 2.89 -7.11
CA TYR A 220 -2.72 3.20 -5.99
C TYR A 220 -2.02 4.55 -6.22
N TYR A 221 -1.76 5.29 -5.14
CA TYR A 221 -1.25 6.65 -5.22
C TYR A 221 0.09 6.70 -5.99
N TYR A 222 1.07 5.85 -5.64
CA TYR A 222 2.36 5.78 -6.35
C TYR A 222 2.19 5.59 -7.86
N TYR A 223 1.27 4.71 -8.28
CA TYR A 223 1.04 4.50 -9.71
C TYR A 223 0.55 5.76 -10.41
N THR A 224 -0.34 6.53 -9.77
CA THR A 224 -0.89 7.75 -10.34
C THR A 224 0.04 8.97 -10.27
N SER A 225 0.89 9.05 -9.24
CA SER A 225 1.76 10.21 -9.02
C SER A 225 3.14 10.04 -9.65
N GLU A 226 3.71 8.83 -9.61
CA GLU A 226 5.09 8.57 -10.03
C GLU A 226 5.19 7.79 -11.36
N MET A 227 4.29 6.83 -11.61
CA MET A 227 4.42 5.93 -12.77
C MET A 227 3.58 6.34 -13.99
N TRP A 228 2.36 6.82 -13.77
CA TRP A 228 1.36 7.07 -14.81
C TRP A 228 0.57 8.36 -14.53
N GLY A 229 1.30 9.47 -14.45
CA GLY A 229 0.71 10.79 -14.32
C GLY A 229 -0.04 11.20 -15.59
N ASN A 230 -1.28 11.68 -15.44
CA ASN A 230 -2.07 12.20 -16.55
C ASN A 230 -2.80 13.47 -16.09
N GLU A 231 -2.44 14.62 -16.68
CA GLU A 231 -2.97 15.94 -16.28
C GLU A 231 -4.48 16.10 -16.55
N LYS A 232 -5.07 15.21 -17.36
CA LYS A 232 -6.52 15.22 -17.66
C LYS A 232 -7.35 14.49 -16.60
N VAL A 233 -6.72 13.92 -15.58
CA VAL A 233 -7.40 13.40 -14.39
C VAL A 233 -6.94 14.14 -13.15
N LYS A 234 -7.75 14.07 -12.11
CA LYS A 234 -7.39 14.53 -10.77
C LYS A 234 -7.74 13.47 -9.74
N LEU A 235 -6.95 13.43 -8.67
CA LEU A 235 -7.24 12.60 -7.51
C LEU A 235 -8.30 13.28 -6.63
N LEU A 236 -9.25 12.50 -6.14
CA LEU A 236 -10.27 12.95 -5.20
C LEU A 236 -9.74 12.90 -3.76
N SER A 237 -10.11 13.93 -2.98
CA SER A 237 -9.99 13.86 -1.53
C SER A 237 -11.04 12.89 -0.98
N ILE A 238 -10.69 12.16 0.07
CA ILE A 238 -11.62 11.26 0.77
C ILE A 238 -11.85 11.80 2.17
N ASP A 239 -13.11 12.00 2.55
CA ASP A 239 -13.50 12.57 3.84
C ASP A 239 -12.78 13.90 4.17
N GLY A 240 -12.52 14.71 3.14
CA GLY A 240 -11.83 16.01 3.24
C GLY A 240 -10.31 15.94 3.21
N VAL A 241 -9.70 14.76 3.09
CA VAL A 241 -8.24 14.59 3.09
C VAL A 241 -7.74 14.25 1.68
N ALA A 242 -6.85 15.09 1.15
CA ALA A 242 -6.19 14.83 -0.14
C ALA A 242 -5.06 13.80 0.01
N PRO A 243 -4.83 12.93 -1.01
CA PRO A 243 -3.71 11.99 -0.99
C PRO A 243 -2.38 12.72 -1.25
N SER A 244 -1.37 12.44 -0.43
CA SER A 244 -0.02 12.97 -0.55
C SER A 244 0.96 12.12 0.25
N ASN A 245 2.26 12.18 -0.05
CA ASN A 245 3.28 11.50 0.79
C ASN A 245 3.13 11.82 2.28
N LYS A 246 2.77 13.06 2.63
CA LYS A 246 2.53 13.48 4.01
C LYS A 246 1.31 12.80 4.63
N THR A 247 0.16 12.88 3.98
CA THR A 247 -1.10 12.31 4.51
C THR A 247 -1.10 10.78 4.51
N ILE A 248 -0.33 10.16 3.62
CA ILE A 248 -0.10 8.71 3.59
C ILE A 248 0.82 8.30 4.74
N SER A 249 1.99 8.94 4.90
CA SER A 249 2.93 8.60 5.97
C SER A 249 2.38 8.88 7.38
N SER A 250 1.54 9.90 7.55
CA SER A 250 0.87 10.20 8.83
C SER A 250 -0.42 9.42 9.07
N HIS A 251 -0.85 8.58 8.11
CA HIS A 251 -2.11 7.84 8.14
C HIS A 251 -3.36 8.75 8.26
N GLU A 252 -3.26 10.02 7.85
CA GLU A 252 -4.39 10.94 7.77
C GLU A 252 -5.31 10.61 6.59
N TYR A 253 -4.76 10.08 5.48
CA TYR A 253 -5.59 9.68 4.34
C TYR A 253 -6.41 8.41 4.69
N PRO A 254 -7.74 8.39 4.50
CA PRO A 254 -8.59 7.32 5.04
C PRO A 254 -8.28 5.92 4.52
N ILE A 255 -7.96 5.79 3.23
CA ILE A 255 -7.78 4.50 2.56
C ILE A 255 -6.28 4.18 2.45
N HIS A 256 -5.65 3.99 3.61
CA HIS A 256 -4.24 3.64 3.75
C HIS A 256 -4.02 2.14 3.55
N THR A 257 -2.86 1.78 3.01
CA THR A 257 -2.42 0.41 2.78
C THR A 257 -0.88 0.37 2.70
N ALA A 258 -0.33 -0.72 2.18
CA ALA A 258 1.08 -0.87 1.92
C ALA A 258 1.29 -1.62 0.60
N TYR A 259 2.51 -1.57 0.07
CA TYR A 259 2.99 -2.71 -0.71
C TYR A 259 3.66 -3.70 0.23
N TYR A 260 3.54 -4.98 -0.13
CA TYR A 260 3.91 -6.10 0.71
C TYR A 260 5.01 -6.90 0.05
N ALA A 261 5.97 -7.33 0.86
CA ALA A 261 6.76 -8.51 0.58
C ALA A 261 5.96 -9.73 1.01
N VAL A 262 5.80 -10.71 0.12
CA VAL A 262 5.14 -11.97 0.43
C VAL A 262 6.11 -13.13 0.18
N ILE A 263 6.23 -13.99 1.19
CA ILE A 263 7.01 -15.22 1.16
C ILE A 263 6.16 -16.37 1.66
N ARG A 264 6.63 -17.59 1.41
CA ARG A 264 6.10 -18.76 2.10
C ARG A 264 6.57 -18.74 3.55
N LYS A 265 5.71 -19.07 4.50
CA LYS A 265 6.01 -18.93 5.93
C LYS A 265 7.09 -19.91 6.40
N GLU A 266 7.25 -21.06 5.74
CA GLU A 266 8.27 -22.05 6.07
C GLU A 266 9.70 -21.63 5.71
N GLU A 267 9.89 -20.51 5.00
CA GLU A 267 11.22 -19.99 4.67
C GLU A 267 12.09 -19.84 5.93
N ALA A 268 13.31 -20.38 5.86
CA ALA A 268 14.25 -20.38 6.99
C ALA A 268 14.52 -18.95 7.49
N LYS A 269 14.70 -18.78 8.80
CA LYS A 269 14.86 -17.46 9.43
C LYS A 269 16.05 -16.66 8.88
N ASP A 270 17.08 -17.36 8.43
CA ASP A 270 18.33 -16.84 7.87
C ASP A 270 18.38 -16.91 6.33
N SER A 271 17.26 -17.25 5.68
CA SER A 271 17.16 -17.27 4.21
C SER A 271 17.43 -15.91 3.58
N ASP A 272 17.88 -15.93 2.32
CA ASP A 272 18.17 -14.73 1.55
C ASP A 272 16.96 -13.81 1.41
N VAL A 273 15.76 -14.37 1.19
CA VAL A 273 14.52 -13.58 1.10
C VAL A 273 14.19 -12.86 2.41
N ARG A 274 14.39 -13.50 3.57
CA ARG A 274 14.18 -12.83 4.88
C ARG A 274 15.26 -11.79 5.17
N ASN A 275 16.49 -12.02 4.73
CA ASN A 275 17.57 -11.02 4.82
C ASN A 275 17.27 -9.80 3.93
N ILE A 276 16.73 -10.01 2.73
CA ILE A 276 16.25 -8.94 1.84
C ILE A 276 15.14 -8.14 2.51
N ILE A 277 14.09 -8.79 3.04
CA ILE A 277 13.00 -8.11 3.73
C ILE A 277 13.51 -7.31 4.94
N SER A 278 14.40 -7.91 5.74
CA SER A 278 15.02 -7.24 6.88
C SER A 278 15.80 -6.00 6.47
N TYR A 279 16.52 -6.06 5.33
CA TYR A 279 17.20 -4.91 4.76
C TYR A 279 16.22 -3.85 4.27
N ILE A 280 15.15 -4.20 3.55
CA ILE A 280 14.12 -3.24 3.11
C ILE A 280 13.52 -2.49 4.30
N LEU A 281 13.29 -3.19 5.42
CA LEU A 281 12.77 -2.60 6.66
C LEU A 281 13.83 -1.86 7.51
N SER A 282 15.10 -1.86 7.09
CA SER A 282 16.16 -1.07 7.74
C SER A 282 16.08 0.41 7.33
N GLU A 283 16.82 1.29 8.02
CA GLU A 283 16.88 2.71 7.65
C GLU A 283 17.43 2.89 6.23
N ASP A 284 18.53 2.21 5.89
CA ASP A 284 19.12 2.25 4.54
C ASP A 284 18.17 1.71 3.47
N GLY A 285 17.44 0.63 3.79
CA GLY A 285 16.42 0.09 2.89
C GLY A 285 15.26 1.04 2.67
N GLN A 286 14.74 1.66 3.73
CA GLN A 286 13.67 2.65 3.63
C GLN A 286 14.12 3.91 2.86
N ASN A 287 15.37 4.34 3.01
CA ASN A 287 15.94 5.42 2.20
C ASN A 287 16.00 5.02 0.71
N LEU A 288 16.42 3.79 0.40
CA LEU A 288 16.40 3.26 -0.97
C LEU A 288 14.98 3.22 -1.56
N MET A 289 13.97 2.84 -0.76
CA MET A 289 12.57 2.84 -1.21
C MET A 289 12.05 4.26 -1.49
N GLU A 290 12.44 5.24 -0.68
CA GLU A 290 12.09 6.65 -0.91
C GLU A 290 12.80 7.22 -2.14
N GLU A 291 14.04 6.83 -2.42
CA GLU A 291 14.74 7.17 -3.66
C GLU A 291 14.01 6.61 -4.90
N ALA A 292 13.36 5.46 -4.77
CA ALA A 292 12.50 4.88 -5.79
C ALA A 292 11.09 5.53 -5.85
N GLY A 293 10.82 6.53 -5.00
CA GLY A 293 9.58 7.31 -4.94
C GLY A 293 8.49 6.77 -4.02
N TYR A 294 8.75 5.70 -3.26
CA TYR A 294 7.77 5.12 -2.34
C TYR A 294 7.75 5.84 -0.99
N VAL A 295 6.61 5.79 -0.30
CA VAL A 295 6.47 6.38 1.04
C VAL A 295 7.00 5.39 2.10
N LYS A 296 7.89 5.86 2.96
CA LYS A 296 8.44 5.04 4.07
C LYS A 296 7.35 4.60 5.04
N ILE A 297 7.52 3.43 5.64
CA ILE A 297 6.71 3.03 6.80
C ILE A 297 7.12 3.84 8.04
N THR A 298 6.15 4.40 8.75
CA THR A 298 6.39 5.27 9.92
C THR A 298 6.36 4.53 11.26
N GLU A 299 5.87 3.28 11.30
CA GLU A 299 5.95 2.42 12.49
C GLU A 299 6.30 0.97 12.12
N LYS A 300 7.36 0.43 12.74
CA LYS A 300 7.61 -1.02 12.84
C LYS A 300 6.68 -1.57 13.92
N LYS A 301 5.46 -1.96 13.57
CA LYS A 301 4.60 -2.70 14.50
C LYS A 301 5.06 -4.14 14.65
#